data_AF-A0A7Y4X369-F1
#
_entry.id   AF-A0A7Y4X369-F1
#
_cell.length_a   1.000
_cell.length_b   1.000
_cell.length_c   1.000
_cell.angle_alpha   90.00
_cell.angle_beta   90.00
_cell.angle_gamma   90.00
#
_symmetry.space_group_name_H-M   'P 1'
#
loop_
_entity.id
_entity.type
_entity.pdbx_description
1 polymer ?
#
loop_
_entity_poly.entity_id
_entity_poly.type
_entity_poly.pdbx_seq_one_letter_code
_entity_poly.pdbx_strand_id
1 'polypeptide(L)'
;MNPFDFPGPQFLVFYSLLGVLVVVTVAIFRRMAESGAVPKLDFSDPYLLAYLRGGKNEALRVATVSLIDRGLLSAKDDTVETRTNVSPDHVQRPIEKALLQKFRQYHHATVIFGDPVLAASCSAYEQTLTRLSLLPDADTKRARWRRFFFALALLDGVALLKIVIALNRGRQNVFFLLMLAVVFTLVVAQVSLPFRTTRGNALLADARTLFAALKKRATSLRSGGASSE
;
A
#
# COMPACT_ATOMS: atom_id res chain seq x y z
N MET A 1 -31.90 -4.89 28.54
CA MET A 1 -31.84 -3.41 28.61
C MET A 1 -31.47 -2.87 27.23
N ASN A 2 -32.13 -1.81 26.76
CA ASN A 2 -31.85 -1.20 25.47
C ASN A 2 -30.56 -0.33 25.55
N PRO A 3 -29.51 -0.60 24.74
CA PRO A 3 -28.25 0.16 24.81
C PRO A 3 -28.42 1.66 24.50
N PHE A 4 -29.48 2.04 23.79
CA PHE A 4 -29.78 3.45 23.49
C PHE A 4 -30.28 4.24 24.70
N ASP A 5 -30.69 3.58 25.79
CA ASP A 5 -31.10 4.24 27.03
C ASP A 5 -29.96 4.47 28.01
N PHE A 6 -28.75 3.99 27.71
CA PHE A 6 -27.59 4.21 28.54
C PHE A 6 -27.24 5.72 28.68
N PRO A 7 -26.81 6.15 29.88
CA PRO A 7 -26.12 7.42 30.10
C PRO A 7 -24.94 7.61 29.15
N GLY A 8 -24.55 8.87 28.90
CA GLY A 8 -23.51 9.23 27.93
C GLY A 8 -22.22 8.40 28.05
N PRO A 9 -21.56 8.37 29.23
CA PRO A 9 -20.33 7.60 29.43
C PRO A 9 -20.49 6.10 29.18
N GLN A 10 -21.58 5.50 29.66
CA GLN A 10 -21.85 4.08 29.48
C GLN A 10 -22.08 3.73 27.99
N PHE A 11 -22.75 4.62 27.26
CA PHE A 11 -22.92 4.46 25.81
C PHE A 11 -21.58 4.55 25.07
N LEU A 12 -20.67 5.46 25.47
CA LEU A 12 -19.34 5.56 24.86
C LEU A 12 -18.49 4.30 25.07
N VAL A 13 -18.58 3.67 26.26
CA VAL A 13 -17.94 2.38 26.52
C VAL A 13 -18.54 1.30 25.63
N PHE A 14 -19.87 1.21 25.57
CA PHE A 14 -20.56 0.28 24.68
C PHE A 14 -20.15 0.47 23.20
N TYR A 15 -20.15 1.71 22.73
CA TYR A 15 -19.77 2.04 21.35
C TYR A 15 -18.30 1.73 21.07
N SER A 16 -17.41 1.98 22.04
CA SER A 16 -16.00 1.58 21.94
C SER A 16 -15.84 0.06 21.79
N LEU A 17 -16.56 -0.72 22.61
CA LEU A 17 -16.53 -2.18 22.52
C LEU A 17 -17.09 -2.67 21.18
N LEU A 18 -18.18 -2.08 20.70
CA LEU A 18 -18.74 -2.36 19.38
C LEU A 18 -17.73 -2.04 18.28
N GLY A 19 -17.09 -0.87 18.33
CA GLY A 19 -16.07 -0.46 17.37
C GLY A 19 -14.88 -1.42 17.31
N VAL A 20 -14.33 -1.81 18.47
CA VAL A 20 -13.26 -2.81 18.56
C VAL A 20 -13.71 -4.14 17.98
N LEU A 21 -14.91 -4.62 18.35
CA LEU A 21 -15.46 -5.87 17.84
C LEU A 21 -15.61 -5.86 16.31
N VAL A 22 -16.13 -4.77 15.74
CA VAL A 22 -16.29 -4.60 14.29
C VAL A 22 -14.92 -4.61 13.60
N VAL A 23 -13.95 -3.84 14.10
CA VAL A 23 -12.58 -3.79 13.56
C VAL A 23 -11.92 -5.17 13.57
N VAL A 24 -11.99 -5.88 14.71
CA VAL A 24 -11.43 -7.23 14.86
C VAL A 24 -12.10 -8.21 13.91
N THR A 25 -13.42 -8.17 13.81
CA THR A 25 -14.19 -9.03 12.91
C THR A 25 -13.81 -8.82 11.46
N VAL A 26 -13.72 -7.57 11.01
CA VAL A 26 -13.28 -7.22 9.65
C VAL A 26 -11.83 -7.68 9.40
N ALA A 27 -10.94 -7.49 10.38
CA ALA A 27 -9.54 -7.92 10.28
C ALA A 27 -9.41 -9.44 10.15
N ILE A 28 -10.13 -10.20 10.98
CA ILE A 28 -10.11 -11.67 10.99
C ILE A 28 -10.67 -12.20 9.68
N PHE A 29 -11.87 -11.76 9.26
CA PHE A 29 -12.45 -12.21 8.00
C PHE A 29 -11.58 -11.88 6.80
N ARG A 30 -10.94 -10.70 6.79
CA ARG A 30 -9.96 -10.34 5.76
C ARG A 30 -8.77 -11.30 5.77
N ARG A 31 -8.19 -11.52 6.95
CA ARG A 31 -7.02 -12.37 7.10
C ARG A 31 -7.35 -13.78 6.63
N MET A 32 -8.47 -14.36 7.06
CA MET A 32 -8.89 -15.70 6.64
C MET A 32 -9.11 -15.80 5.13
N ALA A 33 -9.82 -14.84 4.53
CA ALA A 33 -10.11 -14.84 3.10
C ALA A 33 -8.84 -14.67 2.22
N GLU A 34 -7.85 -13.94 2.72
CA GLU A 34 -6.62 -13.63 1.97
C GLU A 34 -5.40 -14.46 2.41
N SER A 35 -5.57 -15.37 3.37
CA SER A 35 -4.52 -16.30 3.80
C SER A 35 -4.42 -17.47 2.84
N GLY A 36 -3.31 -18.19 2.89
CA GLY A 36 -3.05 -19.39 2.09
C GLY A 36 -1.57 -19.55 1.78
N ALA A 37 -1.26 -20.53 0.93
CA ALA A 37 0.12 -20.79 0.54
C ALA A 37 0.75 -19.54 -0.10
N VAL A 38 1.94 -19.18 0.38
CA VAL A 38 2.74 -18.10 -0.18
C VAL A 38 3.42 -18.65 -1.44
N PRO A 39 3.15 -18.08 -2.64
CA PRO A 39 3.80 -18.55 -3.86
C PRO A 39 5.30 -18.24 -3.80
N LYS A 40 6.11 -19.06 -4.48
CA LYS A 40 7.51 -18.73 -4.71
C LYS A 40 7.58 -17.59 -5.72
N LEU A 41 8.14 -16.46 -5.29
CA LEU A 41 8.45 -15.36 -6.18
C LEU A 41 9.86 -15.57 -6.72
N ASP A 42 10.04 -15.39 -8.02
CA ASP A 42 11.37 -15.28 -8.60
C ASP A 42 11.95 -13.91 -8.22
N PHE A 43 13.00 -13.93 -7.39
CA PHE A 43 13.67 -12.72 -6.91
C PHE A 43 14.67 -12.16 -7.94
N SER A 44 14.81 -12.78 -9.11
CA SER A 44 15.64 -12.30 -10.22
C SER A 44 15.13 -10.97 -10.82
N ASP A 45 13.90 -10.57 -10.52
CA ASP A 45 13.38 -9.23 -10.82
C ASP A 45 13.27 -8.36 -9.54
N PRO A 46 14.22 -7.46 -9.27
CA PRO A 46 14.16 -6.58 -8.10
C PRO A 46 12.98 -5.58 -8.16
N TYR A 47 12.47 -5.25 -9.35
CA TYR A 47 11.36 -4.32 -9.52
C TYR A 47 10.02 -4.93 -9.16
N LEU A 48 9.88 -6.26 -9.28
CA LEU A 48 8.71 -7.00 -8.82
C LEU A 48 8.54 -6.89 -7.29
N LEU A 49 9.65 -7.05 -6.54
CA LEU A 49 9.65 -6.89 -5.08
C LEU A 49 9.43 -5.42 -4.67
N ALA A 50 10.00 -4.47 -5.42
CA ALA A 50 9.77 -3.05 -5.21
C ALA A 50 8.30 -2.67 -5.44
N TYR A 51 7.67 -3.19 -6.50
CA TYR A 51 6.24 -2.99 -6.77
C TYR A 51 5.38 -3.58 -5.65
N LEU A 52 5.71 -4.78 -5.16
CA LEU A 52 5.01 -5.36 -4.00
C LEU A 52 5.17 -4.48 -2.75
N ARG A 53 6.33 -3.86 -2.56
CA ARG A 53 6.62 -3.02 -1.39
C ARG A 53 5.84 -1.70 -1.38
N GLY A 54 5.69 -1.02 -2.52
CA GLY A 54 5.11 0.33 -2.55
C GLY A 54 4.40 0.72 -3.84
N GLY A 55 4.06 -0.26 -4.67
CA GLY A 55 3.44 -0.07 -5.98
C GLY A 55 4.39 0.56 -6.99
N LYS A 56 3.80 1.15 -8.04
CA LYS A 56 4.53 1.76 -9.15
C LYS A 56 5.61 2.75 -8.73
N ASN A 57 5.35 3.57 -7.69
CA ASN A 57 6.28 4.60 -7.26
C ASN A 57 7.57 4.01 -6.69
N GLU A 58 7.47 2.92 -5.92
CA GLU A 58 8.64 2.25 -5.36
C GLU A 58 9.40 1.49 -6.46
N ALA A 59 8.69 0.85 -7.39
CA ALA A 59 9.31 0.19 -8.54
C ALA A 59 10.12 1.17 -9.42
N LEU A 60 9.52 2.32 -9.76
CA LEU A 60 10.18 3.37 -10.53
C LEU A 60 11.39 3.93 -9.78
N ARG A 61 11.27 4.17 -8.48
CA ARG A 61 12.39 4.66 -7.65
C ARG A 61 13.56 3.68 -7.66
N VAL A 62 13.30 2.39 -7.45
CA VAL A 62 14.35 1.35 -7.46
C VAL A 62 14.97 1.21 -8.85
N ALA A 63 14.16 1.25 -9.92
CA ALA A 63 14.66 1.22 -11.29
C ALA A 63 15.53 2.44 -11.64
N THR A 64 15.13 3.64 -11.23
CA THR A 64 15.95 4.85 -11.42
C THR A 64 17.29 4.72 -10.71
N VAL A 65 17.31 4.29 -9.44
CA VAL A 65 18.56 4.10 -8.69
C VAL A 65 19.44 3.02 -9.31
N SER A 66 18.87 1.89 -9.73
CA SER A 66 19.57 0.81 -10.44
C SER A 66 20.22 1.30 -11.74
N LEU A 67 19.50 2.11 -12.53
CA LEU A 67 20.05 2.68 -13.76
C LEU A 67 21.16 3.72 -13.51
N ILE A 68 21.08 4.48 -12.41
CA ILE A 68 22.15 5.40 -12.01
C ILE A 68 23.40 4.62 -11.59
N ASP A 69 23.24 3.58 -10.77
CA ASP A 69 24.35 2.75 -10.29
C ASP A 69 25.05 2.00 -11.43
N ARG A 70 24.28 1.52 -12.42
CA ARG A 70 24.79 0.93 -13.68
C ARG A 70 25.39 1.96 -14.66
N GLY A 71 25.37 3.24 -14.32
CA GLY A 71 25.89 4.32 -15.16
C GLY A 71 25.07 4.60 -16.44
N LEU A 72 23.82 4.14 -16.51
CA LEU A 72 22.94 4.36 -17.66
C LEU A 72 22.18 5.70 -17.54
N LEU A 73 21.82 6.07 -16.32
CA LEU A 73 21.34 7.40 -15.97
C LEU A 73 22.45 8.18 -15.24
N SER A 74 22.41 9.50 -15.35
CA SER A 74 23.20 10.44 -14.58
C SER A 74 22.26 11.26 -13.71
N ALA A 75 22.57 11.38 -12.42
CA ALA A 75 21.86 12.28 -11.52
C ALA A 75 22.78 13.46 -11.20
N LYS A 76 22.29 14.67 -11.44
CA LYS A 76 22.95 15.92 -11.06
C LYS A 76 21.93 16.77 -10.31
N ASP A 77 22.23 17.04 -9.04
CA ASP A 77 21.31 17.67 -8.10
C ASP A 77 19.98 16.88 -8.04
N ASP A 78 18.84 17.54 -8.30
CA ASP A 78 17.52 16.93 -8.35
C ASP A 78 17.08 16.50 -9.76
N THR A 79 17.99 16.59 -10.73
CA THR A 79 17.72 16.27 -12.14
C THR A 79 18.37 14.97 -12.56
N VAL A 80 17.68 14.26 -13.46
CA VAL A 80 18.12 12.99 -14.02
C VAL A 80 18.13 13.10 -15.54
N GLU A 81 19.14 12.50 -16.14
CA GLU A 81 19.41 12.48 -17.57
C GLU A 81 19.89 11.08 -18.00
N THR A 82 19.50 10.63 -19.18
CA THR A 82 20.09 9.47 -19.87
C THR A 82 21.43 9.84 -20.48
N ARG A 83 22.49 9.09 -20.19
CA ARG A 83 23.82 9.39 -20.72
C ARG A 83 23.83 9.31 -22.26
N THR A 84 24.58 10.20 -22.89
CA THR A 84 24.59 10.44 -24.35
C THR A 84 24.83 9.18 -25.20
N ASN A 85 25.57 8.18 -24.68
CA ASN A 85 25.90 6.94 -25.39
C ASN A 85 25.00 5.74 -25.03
N VAL A 86 23.86 5.97 -24.36
CA VAL A 86 22.97 4.91 -23.89
C VAL A 86 21.69 4.88 -24.71
N SER A 87 21.52 3.80 -25.50
CA SER A 87 20.25 3.50 -26.15
C SER A 87 19.31 2.76 -25.17
N PRO A 88 17.98 2.99 -25.23
CA PRO A 88 17.00 2.12 -24.60
C PRO A 88 17.12 0.63 -24.95
N ASP A 89 17.83 0.28 -26.02
CA ASP A 89 18.07 -1.13 -26.41
C ASP A 89 19.12 -1.82 -25.54
N HIS A 90 19.90 -1.06 -24.74
CA HIS A 90 20.86 -1.63 -23.78
C HIS A 90 20.19 -2.28 -22.56
N VAL A 91 18.88 -2.14 -22.42
CA VAL A 91 18.11 -2.70 -21.31
C VAL A 91 16.96 -3.54 -21.84
N GLN A 92 16.68 -4.67 -21.20
CA GLN A 92 15.60 -5.56 -21.63
C GLN A 92 14.25 -5.20 -21.00
N ARG A 93 14.26 -4.67 -19.77
CA ARG A 93 13.05 -4.49 -18.97
C ARG A 93 12.24 -3.27 -19.43
N PRO A 94 10.91 -3.38 -19.62
CA PRO A 94 10.07 -2.27 -20.10
C PRO A 94 10.13 -1.01 -19.23
N ILE A 95 10.20 -1.17 -17.91
CA ILE A 95 10.32 -0.06 -16.95
C ILE A 95 11.63 0.73 -17.16
N GLU A 96 12.74 0.04 -17.44
CA GLU A 96 14.03 0.67 -17.70
C GLU A 96 14.03 1.39 -19.04
N LYS A 97 13.49 0.76 -20.09
CA LYS A 97 13.33 1.39 -21.42
C LYS A 97 12.54 2.70 -21.33
N ALA A 98 11.42 2.66 -20.60
CA ALA A 98 10.56 3.83 -20.44
C ALA A 98 11.26 4.95 -19.63
N LEU A 99 12.05 4.60 -18.60
CA LEU A 99 12.84 5.58 -17.86
C LEU A 99 13.93 6.22 -18.73
N LEU A 100 14.68 5.43 -19.51
CA LEU A 100 15.71 5.95 -20.41
C LEU A 100 15.12 6.84 -21.50
N GLN A 101 13.93 6.50 -22.01
CA GLN A 101 13.20 7.35 -22.95
C GLN A 101 12.73 8.64 -22.29
N LYS A 102 12.18 8.56 -21.07
CA LYS A 102 11.67 9.74 -20.34
C LYS A 102 12.79 10.73 -20.03
N PHE A 103 13.95 10.24 -19.62
CA PHE A 103 15.09 11.08 -19.24
C PHE A 103 16.07 11.34 -20.40
N ARG A 104 15.65 11.18 -21.66
CA ARG A 104 16.46 11.65 -22.82
C ARG A 104 16.79 13.14 -22.74
N GLN A 105 15.95 13.91 -22.06
CA GLN A 105 16.18 15.31 -21.71
C GLN A 105 16.22 15.44 -20.18
N TYR A 106 16.84 16.51 -19.70
CA TYR A 106 16.90 16.83 -18.28
C TYR A 106 15.50 17.01 -17.68
N HIS A 107 15.18 16.20 -16.68
CA HIS A 107 13.95 16.34 -15.90
C HIS A 107 14.19 16.13 -14.41
N HIS A 108 13.35 16.73 -13.59
CA HIS A 108 13.32 16.44 -12.16
C HIS A 108 12.94 14.98 -11.90
N ALA A 109 13.61 14.36 -10.92
CA ALA A 109 13.35 12.96 -10.56
C ALA A 109 11.89 12.72 -10.13
N THR A 110 11.19 13.72 -9.60
CA THR A 110 9.80 13.62 -9.13
C THR A 110 8.77 13.43 -10.25
N VAL A 111 9.13 13.78 -11.50
CA VAL A 111 8.24 13.67 -12.66
C VAL A 111 7.80 12.21 -12.91
N ILE A 112 8.61 11.24 -12.48
CA ILE A 112 8.31 9.82 -12.69
C ILE A 112 7.01 9.36 -12.01
N PHE A 113 6.60 10.01 -10.92
CA PHE A 113 5.44 9.57 -10.12
C PHE A 113 4.08 9.98 -10.74
N GLY A 114 4.08 11.01 -11.59
CA GLY A 114 2.89 11.51 -12.27
C GLY A 114 2.75 11.07 -13.72
N ASP A 115 3.76 10.40 -14.27
CA ASP A 115 3.81 10.07 -15.70
C ASP A 115 2.96 8.82 -16.03
N PRO A 116 1.96 8.92 -16.93
CA PRO A 116 1.10 7.81 -17.29
C PRO A 116 1.82 6.71 -18.10
N VAL A 117 2.83 7.05 -18.89
CA VAL A 117 3.62 6.09 -19.68
C VAL A 117 4.49 5.25 -18.76
N LEU A 118 5.14 5.89 -17.77
CA LEU A 118 5.89 5.18 -16.74
C LEU A 118 5.00 4.35 -15.81
N ALA A 119 3.78 4.81 -15.52
CA ALA A 119 2.81 4.00 -14.80
C ALA A 119 2.41 2.75 -15.61
N ALA A 120 2.18 2.90 -16.91
CA ALA A 120 1.81 1.80 -17.81
C ALA A 120 2.93 0.75 -17.95
N SER A 121 4.20 1.16 -17.94
CA SER A 121 5.34 0.24 -18.00
C SER A 121 5.43 -0.70 -16.78
N CYS A 122 4.79 -0.34 -15.67
CA CYS A 122 4.72 -1.17 -14.47
C CYS A 122 3.52 -2.14 -14.45
N SER A 123 2.61 -2.07 -15.43
CA SER A 123 1.36 -2.86 -15.43
C SER A 123 1.60 -4.37 -15.42
N ALA A 124 2.66 -4.85 -16.08
CA ALA A 124 3.05 -6.26 -16.07
C ALA A 124 3.37 -6.78 -14.65
N TYR A 125 3.96 -5.93 -13.80
CA TYR A 125 4.24 -6.25 -12.40
C TYR A 125 2.96 -6.35 -11.59
N GLU A 126 2.04 -5.41 -11.77
CA GLU A 126 0.73 -5.47 -11.12
C GLU A 126 -0.04 -6.74 -11.50
N GLN A 127 -0.09 -7.06 -12.80
CA GLN A 127 -0.75 -8.26 -13.32
C GLN A 127 -0.13 -9.53 -12.73
N THR A 128 1.20 -9.62 -12.72
CA THR A 128 1.92 -10.79 -12.18
C THR A 128 1.63 -10.95 -10.68
N LEU A 129 1.75 -9.88 -9.89
CA LEU A 129 1.50 -9.92 -8.45
C LEU A 129 0.03 -10.18 -8.10
N THR A 130 -0.89 -9.71 -8.94
CA THR A 130 -2.33 -9.98 -8.80
C THR A 130 -2.64 -11.45 -9.12
N ARG A 131 -2.06 -12.00 -10.20
CA ARG A 131 -2.18 -13.42 -10.56
C ARG A 131 -1.65 -14.34 -9.46
N LEU A 132 -0.59 -13.93 -8.77
CA LEU A 132 -0.02 -14.63 -7.62
C LEU A 132 -0.77 -14.37 -6.30
N SER A 133 -1.88 -13.62 -6.33
CA SER A 133 -2.67 -13.23 -5.15
C SER A 133 -1.87 -12.47 -4.07
N LEU A 134 -0.77 -11.80 -4.47
CA LEU A 134 0.04 -10.94 -3.59
C LEU A 134 -0.51 -9.50 -3.56
N LEU A 135 -1.18 -9.10 -4.64
CA LEU A 135 -2.04 -7.92 -4.72
C LEU A 135 -3.51 -8.34 -4.86
N PRO A 136 -4.44 -7.52 -4.36
CA PRO A 136 -5.87 -7.83 -4.45
C PRO A 136 -6.36 -7.69 -5.89
N ASP A 137 -7.04 -8.72 -6.39
CA ASP A 137 -7.79 -8.68 -7.65
C ASP A 137 -9.11 -7.90 -7.50
N ALA A 138 -9.89 -7.82 -8.59
CA ALA A 138 -11.16 -7.09 -8.60
C ALA A 138 -12.16 -7.65 -7.57
N ASP A 139 -12.24 -8.98 -7.44
CA ASP A 139 -13.16 -9.63 -6.51
C ASP A 139 -12.76 -9.42 -5.05
N THR A 140 -11.45 -9.50 -4.75
CA THR A 140 -10.92 -9.18 -3.43
C THR A 140 -11.17 -7.72 -3.08
N LYS A 141 -10.94 -6.79 -4.02
CA LYS A 141 -11.26 -5.36 -3.84
C LYS A 141 -12.75 -5.16 -3.56
N ARG A 142 -13.64 -5.79 -4.34
CA ARG A 142 -15.09 -5.70 -4.16
C ARG A 142 -15.54 -6.26 -2.80
N ALA A 143 -14.99 -7.40 -2.40
CA ALA A 143 -15.28 -8.00 -1.10
C ALA A 143 -14.80 -7.11 0.06
N ARG A 144 -13.66 -6.42 -0.08
CA ARG A 144 -13.14 -5.46 0.91
C ARG A 144 -14.04 -4.23 1.02
N TRP A 145 -14.44 -3.63 -0.11
CA TRP A 145 -15.36 -2.50 -0.12
C TRP A 145 -16.72 -2.85 0.47
N ARG A 146 -17.26 -4.03 0.15
CA ARG A 146 -18.50 -4.52 0.75
C ARG A 146 -18.39 -4.59 2.28
N ARG A 147 -17.33 -5.21 2.81
CA ARG A 147 -17.08 -5.28 4.26
C ARG A 147 -16.91 -3.89 4.89
N PHE A 148 -16.19 -2.99 4.22
CA PHE A 148 -16.02 -1.61 4.64
C PHE A 148 -17.37 -0.89 4.77
N PHE A 149 -18.22 -0.93 3.73
CA PHE A 149 -19.53 -0.28 3.77
C PHE A 149 -20.48 -0.90 4.79
N PHE A 150 -20.44 -2.23 4.99
CA PHE A 150 -21.22 -2.86 6.05
C PHE A 150 -20.76 -2.41 7.44
N ALA A 151 -19.45 -2.34 7.69
CA ALA A 151 -18.91 -1.85 8.96
C ALA A 151 -19.25 -0.37 9.19
N LEU A 152 -19.15 0.46 8.15
CA LEU A 152 -19.52 1.87 8.19
C LEU A 152 -21.01 2.05 8.51
N ALA A 153 -21.89 1.35 7.79
CA ALA A 153 -23.32 1.41 8.00
C ALA A 153 -23.71 1.00 9.44
N LEU A 154 -23.03 0.01 10.01
CA LEU A 154 -23.26 -0.41 11.39
C LEU A 154 -22.78 0.63 12.41
N LEU A 155 -21.54 1.11 12.29
CA LEU A 155 -20.96 2.03 13.28
C LEU A 155 -21.58 3.43 13.20
N ASP A 156 -21.71 3.98 12.00
CA ASP A 156 -22.29 5.31 11.81
C ASP A 156 -23.81 5.25 12.02
N GLY A 157 -24.49 4.17 11.63
CA GLY A 157 -25.92 3.99 11.91
C GLY A 157 -26.23 4.01 13.41
N VAL A 158 -25.45 3.28 14.23
CA VAL A 158 -25.60 3.29 15.69
C VAL A 158 -25.27 4.65 16.29
N ALA A 159 -24.20 5.30 15.82
CA ALA A 159 -23.83 6.63 16.30
C ALA A 159 -24.90 7.68 15.96
N LEU A 160 -25.34 7.73 14.71
CA LEU A 160 -26.37 8.65 14.22
C LEU A 160 -27.70 8.47 14.97
N LEU A 161 -28.13 7.22 15.18
CA LEU A 161 -29.34 6.94 15.96
C LEU A 161 -29.23 7.49 17.38
N LYS A 162 -28.07 7.32 18.05
CA LYS A 162 -27.86 7.89 19.39
C LYS A 162 -27.84 9.42 19.37
N ILE A 163 -27.25 10.03 18.35
CA ILE A 163 -27.21 11.50 18.18
C ILE A 163 -28.63 12.04 18.05
N VAL A 164 -29.46 11.45 17.18
CA VAL A 164 -30.87 11.84 17.02
C VAL A 164 -31.63 11.72 18.35
N ILE A 165 -31.46 10.62 19.09
CA ILE A 165 -32.08 10.45 20.41
C ILE A 165 -31.59 11.49 21.43
N ALA A 166 -30.30 11.84 21.40
CA ALA A 166 -29.73 12.84 22.30
C ALA A 166 -30.31 14.24 22.02
N LEU A 167 -30.37 14.63 20.74
CA LEU A 167 -30.93 15.91 20.30
C LEU A 167 -32.42 16.01 20.63
N ASN A 168 -33.20 14.97 20.38
CA ASN A 168 -34.62 14.91 20.74
C ASN A 168 -34.87 15.00 22.25
N ARG A 169 -33.87 14.63 23.07
CA ARG A 169 -33.90 14.76 24.53
C ARG A 169 -33.24 16.06 25.03
N GLY A 170 -32.99 17.02 24.14
CA GLY A 170 -32.40 18.33 24.47
C GLY A 170 -30.91 18.29 24.85
N ARG A 171 -30.21 17.18 24.59
CA ARG A 171 -28.79 17.01 24.96
C ARG A 171 -27.90 17.32 23.75
N GLN A 172 -26.94 18.23 23.94
CA GLN A 172 -25.98 18.63 22.91
C GLN A 172 -24.60 17.97 23.04
N ASN A 173 -24.37 17.18 24.09
CA ASN A 173 -23.08 16.57 24.41
C ASN A 173 -22.80 15.32 23.54
N VAL A 174 -22.73 15.49 22.22
CA VAL A 174 -22.51 14.40 21.24
C VAL A 174 -21.10 14.39 20.64
N PHE A 175 -20.29 15.41 20.93
CA PHE A 175 -18.97 15.59 20.33
C PHE A 175 -18.03 14.39 20.51
N PHE A 176 -17.97 13.81 21.71
CA PHE A 176 -17.14 12.62 21.97
C PHE A 176 -17.55 11.41 21.13
N LEU A 177 -18.85 11.22 20.91
CA LEU A 177 -19.35 10.14 20.06
C LEU A 177 -18.97 10.38 18.60
N LEU A 178 -19.07 11.62 18.12
CA LEU A 178 -18.67 12.00 16.76
C LEU A 178 -17.17 11.74 16.54
N MET A 179 -16.32 12.18 17.47
CA MET A 179 -14.88 11.94 17.41
C MET A 179 -14.57 10.44 17.38
N LEU A 180 -15.24 9.66 18.23
CA LEU A 180 -15.04 8.22 18.31
C LEU A 180 -15.50 7.50 17.03
N ALA A 181 -16.63 7.92 16.45
CA ALA A 181 -17.11 7.41 15.17
C ALA A 181 -16.10 7.69 14.04
N VAL A 182 -15.58 8.92 13.95
CA VAL A 182 -14.53 9.27 12.97
C VAL A 182 -13.29 8.40 13.15
N VAL A 183 -12.82 8.22 14.39
CA VAL A 183 -11.66 7.36 14.68
C VAL A 183 -11.90 5.93 14.22
N PHE A 184 -13.03 5.31 14.59
CA PHE A 184 -13.31 3.94 14.15
C PHE A 184 -13.48 3.83 12.64
N THR A 185 -14.10 4.81 11.97
CA THR A 185 -14.22 4.84 10.52
C THR A 185 -12.85 4.88 9.84
N LEU A 186 -11.91 5.70 10.33
CA LEU A 186 -10.53 5.72 9.84
C LEU A 186 -9.82 4.38 10.07
N VAL A 187 -9.95 3.79 11.25
CA VAL A 187 -9.35 2.48 11.58
C VAL A 187 -9.93 1.38 10.69
N VAL A 188 -11.25 1.34 10.51
CA VAL A 188 -11.93 0.38 9.62
C VAL A 188 -11.46 0.56 8.18
N ALA A 189 -11.30 1.79 7.69
CA ALA A 189 -10.75 2.05 6.36
C ALA A 189 -9.33 1.48 6.20
N GLN A 190 -8.44 1.76 7.16
CA GLN A 190 -7.06 1.27 7.15
C GLN A 190 -6.98 -0.27 7.19
N VAL A 191 -7.84 -0.91 7.98
CA VAL A 191 -7.87 -2.37 8.11
C VAL A 191 -8.53 -3.05 6.91
N SER A 192 -9.53 -2.41 6.29
CA SER A 192 -10.31 -2.98 5.19
C SER A 192 -9.64 -2.83 3.83
N LEU A 193 -8.91 -1.74 3.60
CA LEU A 193 -8.42 -1.34 2.28
C LEU A 193 -6.88 -1.29 2.16
N PRO A 194 -6.12 -2.29 2.64
CA PRO A 194 -4.67 -2.26 2.49
C PRO A 194 -4.24 -2.48 1.04
N PHE A 195 -3.12 -1.90 0.62
CA PHE A 195 -2.61 -2.07 -0.75
C PHE A 195 -2.32 -3.54 -1.10
N ARG A 196 -1.71 -4.30 -0.17
CA ARG A 196 -1.35 -5.71 -0.35
C ARG A 196 -2.39 -6.68 0.20
N THR A 197 -2.34 -7.93 -0.25
CA THR A 197 -3.02 -9.04 0.45
C THR A 197 -2.24 -9.50 1.68
N THR A 198 -2.85 -10.33 2.50
CA THR A 198 -2.17 -10.99 3.62
C THR A 198 -0.97 -11.83 3.14
N ARG A 199 -1.09 -12.58 2.03
CA ARG A 199 0.01 -13.32 1.40
C ARG A 199 1.13 -12.39 0.91
N GLY A 200 0.78 -11.26 0.29
CA GLY A 200 1.75 -10.25 -0.14
C GLY A 200 2.58 -9.68 1.02
N ASN A 201 1.95 -9.44 2.17
CA ASN A 201 2.65 -9.03 3.38
C ASN A 201 3.56 -10.13 3.94
N ALA A 202 3.11 -11.40 3.94
CA ALA A 202 3.91 -12.53 4.39
C ALA A 202 5.16 -12.71 3.52
N LEU A 203 5.01 -12.71 2.20
CA LEU A 203 6.13 -12.81 1.27
C LEU A 203 7.16 -11.69 1.48
N LEU A 204 6.69 -10.45 1.70
CA LEU A 204 7.57 -9.32 1.95
C LEU A 204 8.30 -9.46 3.30
N ALA A 205 7.67 -10.05 4.31
CA ALA A 205 8.31 -10.34 5.59
C ALA A 205 9.39 -11.44 5.45
N ASP A 206 9.12 -12.48 4.66
CA ASP A 206 10.08 -13.55 4.37
C ASP A 206 11.28 -13.00 3.61
N ALA A 207 11.04 -12.20 2.54
CA ALA A 207 12.10 -11.55 1.78
C ALA A 207 12.96 -10.63 2.66
N ARG A 208 12.35 -9.85 3.57
CA ARG A 208 13.10 -9.01 4.54
C ARG A 208 13.99 -9.84 5.44
N THR A 209 13.54 -11.03 5.84
CA THR A 209 14.30 -11.94 6.69
C THR A 209 15.47 -12.55 5.91
N LEU A 210 15.23 -13.04 4.69
CA LEU A 210 16.26 -13.58 3.80
C LEU A 210 17.38 -12.57 3.51
N PHE A 211 17.03 -11.33 3.21
CA PHE A 211 18.00 -10.28 2.88
C PHE A 211 18.51 -9.49 4.10
N ALA A 212 18.14 -9.86 5.33
CA ALA A 212 18.55 -9.13 6.53
C ALA A 212 20.07 -9.07 6.71
N ALA A 213 20.76 -10.19 6.43
CA ALA A 213 22.22 -10.27 6.50
C ALA A 213 22.89 -9.42 5.40
N LEU A 214 22.37 -9.45 4.18
CA LEU A 214 22.87 -8.64 3.06
C LEU A 214 22.70 -7.14 3.34
N LYS A 215 21.54 -6.73 3.88
CA LYS A 215 21.27 -5.34 4.27
C LYS A 215 22.27 -4.83 5.32
N LYS A 216 22.66 -5.66 6.29
CA LYS A 216 23.69 -5.29 7.29
C LYS A 216 25.07 -5.05 6.65
N ARG A 217 25.37 -5.72 5.53
CA ARG A 217 26.64 -5.54 4.80
C ARG A 217 26.58 -4.41 3.78
N ALA A 218 25.40 -3.98 3.35
CA ALA A 218 25.24 -2.94 2.34
C ALA A 218 25.90 -1.61 2.73
N THR A 219 25.97 -1.28 4.02
CA THR A 219 26.67 -0.09 4.52
C THR A 219 28.19 -0.12 4.34
N SER A 220 28.77 -1.31 4.08
CA SER A 220 30.19 -1.48 3.76
C SER A 220 30.48 -1.53 2.26
N LEU A 221 29.45 -1.56 1.40
CA LEU A 221 29.63 -1.58 -0.05
C LEU A 221 29.83 -0.15 -0.57
N ARG A 222 30.86 0.07 -1.41
CA ARG A 222 31.07 1.34 -2.12
C ARG A 222 30.14 1.40 -3.34
N SER A 223 29.40 2.50 -3.48
CA SER A 223 28.60 2.80 -4.66
C SER A 223 29.48 2.89 -5.92
N GLY A 224 29.03 2.31 -7.05
CA GLY A 224 29.76 2.34 -8.32
C GLY A 224 30.79 1.22 -8.53
N GLY A 225 30.86 0.22 -7.65
CA GLY A 225 31.56 -1.02 -7.93
C GLY A 225 30.73 -1.83 -8.92
N ALA A 226 31.13 -1.84 -10.20
CA ALA A 226 30.44 -2.55 -11.27
C ALA A 226 30.00 -3.95 -10.82
N SER A 227 28.69 -4.11 -10.59
CA SER A 227 28.09 -5.43 -10.41
C SER A 227 28.13 -6.11 -11.77
N SER A 228 29.08 -7.03 -11.94
CA SER A 228 29.13 -7.93 -13.08
C SER A 228 27.97 -8.94 -12.97
N GLU A 229 26.85 -8.62 -13.59
CA GLU A 229 25.92 -9.62 -14.13
C GLU A 229 26.21 -9.85 -15.61
#